data_AF-A0A4Q9MLZ5-F1
#
_entry.id   AF-A0A4Q9MLZ5-F1
#
_cell.length_a   1.000
_cell.length_b   1.000
_cell.length_c   1.000
_cell.angle_alpha   90.00
_cell.angle_beta   90.00
_cell.angle_gamma   90.00
#
_symmetry.space_group_name_H-M   'P 1'
#
loop_
_entity.id
_entity.type
_entity.pdbx_description
1 polymer ?
#
loop_
_entity_poly.entity_id
_entity_poly.type
_entity_poly.pdbx_seq_one_letter_code
_entity_poly.pdbx_strand_id
1 'polypeptide(L)'
;MYPISDLTAFCRKTTGDVPPKLVGASTTVIGSKMYLYGGRLVSERKMVSDIYQFDLETFKWEKVPQSPDDDIPQARYFHSADTWRNHLIIFGGMAIKPQSDNPEDLCVLNDVRLFDLTTRHWLPGAPISADSSLVPNARYAHLSSVTADRLFIIGGQDLANVWLDDVYIFDLVARTWIQRRDYPRHCGTYRSVAVTSDQRVRLPQDELRSLNQSTTRLGQPGTRFNIDKKAPPAPNVTQSESLIYLPYSAAPTDDYPCDIFLFSNYNFTDVQRELEVFTPLSDGDFTVSDRSSSMTGASFPPGLRFPTGAILGTFFIVAGTYLSQTYQSFSIWALDLINMTWSRIDPGSALASGSWFRSCLWASANKFVVFGNRHGNLVEDYNRRLLSWDHVTCIDLEAFGIYQPPSLQLDIPMQELGLAALEEGLMSDFEIICDDGRRIKVSRRLLEERWPWFREQRKLFLQAASRALETMPAVASHSPNPDVPTAVRQEPRPDPRLASRAFNLSEPYPIALAFMQYFYSMALITPLQHAPAVLSQLLLLSSTYQLDHLQSLVKHAMHRALSYATSVGIYGVSTLCSCRSLQIR
;
A
#
# COMPACT_ATOMS: atom_id res chain seq x y z
N MET A 1 33.26 -7.67 -6.75
CA MET A 1 32.39 -7.06 -5.71
C MET A 1 31.09 -6.73 -6.42
N TYR A 2 29.98 -7.40 -6.06
CA TYR A 2 28.68 -7.08 -6.67
C TYR A 2 28.25 -5.67 -6.23
N PRO A 3 27.79 -4.79 -7.14
CA PRO A 3 27.29 -3.47 -6.77
C PRO A 3 26.09 -3.59 -5.82
N ILE A 4 25.92 -2.63 -4.91
CA ILE A 4 24.81 -2.60 -3.93
C ILE A 4 23.44 -2.65 -4.62
N SER A 5 23.33 -2.12 -5.84
CA SER A 5 22.15 -2.21 -6.69
C SER A 5 21.73 -3.64 -7.02
N ASP A 6 22.65 -4.61 -7.04
CA ASP A 6 22.31 -6.02 -7.24
C ASP A 6 21.65 -6.64 -6.00
N LEU A 7 21.65 -5.94 -4.87
CA LEU A 7 20.96 -6.35 -3.66
C LEU A 7 19.50 -5.87 -3.62
N THR A 8 19.12 -4.88 -4.45
CA THR A 8 17.77 -4.32 -4.47
C THR A 8 16.84 -5.04 -5.43
N ALA A 9 17.38 -5.82 -6.38
CA ALA A 9 16.57 -6.53 -7.37
C ALA A 9 17.03 -7.97 -7.59
N PHE A 10 16.09 -8.83 -7.96
CA PHE A 10 16.40 -10.18 -8.42
C PHE A 10 15.49 -10.57 -9.59
N CYS A 11 16.01 -11.40 -10.49
CA CYS A 11 15.28 -11.92 -11.65
C CYS A 11 15.02 -13.42 -11.50
N ARG A 12 13.83 -13.87 -11.89
CA ARG A 12 13.44 -15.28 -11.96
C ARG A 12 12.75 -15.60 -13.27
N LYS A 13 12.83 -16.86 -13.69
CA LYS A 13 12.02 -17.41 -14.77
C LYS A 13 10.61 -17.68 -14.24
N THR A 14 9.59 -17.32 -15.00
CA THR A 14 8.20 -17.63 -14.66
C THR A 14 7.86 -19.07 -15.05
N THR A 15 6.83 -19.64 -14.42
CA THR A 15 6.42 -21.04 -14.65
C THR A 15 4.89 -21.15 -14.73
N GLY A 16 4.36 -22.35 -15.02
CA GLY A 16 2.92 -22.59 -15.17
C GLY A 16 2.41 -22.27 -16.57
N ASP A 17 1.20 -21.74 -16.66
CA ASP A 17 0.52 -21.41 -17.93
C ASP A 17 1.02 -20.06 -18.48
N VAL A 18 2.31 -19.98 -18.80
CA VAL A 18 2.95 -18.74 -19.26
C VAL A 18 2.20 -18.21 -20.50
N PRO A 19 1.66 -16.97 -20.45
CA PRO A 19 0.87 -16.43 -21.54
C PRO A 19 1.69 -16.32 -22.84
N PRO A 20 1.06 -16.49 -24.01
CA PRO A 20 1.73 -16.26 -25.28
C PRO A 20 2.15 -14.80 -25.45
N LYS A 21 2.98 -14.53 -26.47
CA LYS A 21 3.38 -13.16 -26.80
C LYS A 21 2.18 -12.37 -27.34
N LEU A 22 1.77 -11.35 -26.59
CA LEU A 22 0.56 -10.57 -26.83
C LEU A 22 0.90 -9.10 -27.10
N VAL A 23 0.09 -8.43 -27.92
CA VAL A 23 0.14 -6.97 -28.11
C VAL A 23 -1.12 -6.34 -27.54
N GLY A 24 -0.97 -5.25 -26.78
CA GLY A 24 -2.10 -4.48 -26.28
C GLY A 24 -2.97 -5.22 -25.27
N ALA A 25 -2.43 -6.25 -24.62
CA ALA A 25 -3.02 -6.83 -23.40
C ALA A 25 -2.88 -5.83 -22.24
N SER A 26 -3.84 -5.87 -21.33
CA SER A 26 -3.84 -5.08 -20.09
C SER A 26 -3.36 -5.90 -18.91
N THR A 27 -2.89 -5.23 -17.86
CA THR A 27 -2.46 -5.86 -16.62
C THR A 27 -2.91 -5.06 -15.42
N THR A 28 -3.46 -5.71 -14.41
CA THR A 28 -3.86 -5.08 -13.13
C THR A 28 -3.38 -5.92 -11.95
N VAL A 29 -3.26 -5.32 -10.76
CA VAL A 29 -2.81 -6.01 -9.55
C VAL A 29 -3.86 -5.87 -8.46
N ILE A 30 -4.13 -6.97 -7.76
CA ILE A 30 -4.96 -6.99 -6.56
C ILE A 30 -4.34 -7.96 -5.55
N GLY A 31 -4.00 -7.43 -4.37
CA GLY A 31 -3.26 -8.18 -3.35
C GLY A 31 -1.91 -8.69 -3.87
N SER A 32 -1.67 -9.99 -3.77
CA SER A 32 -0.47 -10.68 -4.25
C SER A 32 -0.61 -11.28 -5.65
N LYS A 33 -1.64 -10.87 -6.42
CA LYS A 33 -1.90 -11.40 -7.76
C LYS A 33 -1.94 -10.31 -8.82
N MET A 34 -1.35 -10.60 -9.96
CA MET A 34 -1.46 -9.79 -11.18
C MET A 34 -2.36 -10.52 -12.19
N TYR A 35 -3.28 -9.79 -12.81
CA TYR A 35 -4.18 -10.32 -13.83
C TYR A 35 -3.82 -9.73 -15.18
N LEU A 36 -3.79 -10.58 -16.20
CA LEU A 36 -3.60 -10.22 -17.59
C LEU A 36 -4.87 -10.54 -18.36
N TYR A 37 -5.37 -9.59 -19.14
CA TYR A 37 -6.57 -9.80 -19.96
C TYR A 37 -6.34 -9.44 -21.43
N GLY A 38 -6.85 -10.31 -22.30
CA GLY A 38 -7.01 -10.09 -23.73
C GLY A 38 -5.69 -9.82 -24.47
N GLY A 39 -5.76 -8.97 -25.50
CA GLY A 39 -4.65 -8.65 -26.39
C GLY A 39 -4.74 -9.37 -27.74
N ARG A 40 -3.72 -9.18 -28.56
CA ARG A 40 -3.60 -9.79 -29.89
C ARG A 40 -2.35 -10.67 -29.99
N LEU A 41 -2.53 -11.92 -30.38
CA LEU A 41 -1.45 -12.87 -30.60
C LEU A 41 -0.53 -12.38 -31.72
N VAL A 42 0.78 -12.37 -31.46
CA VAL A 42 1.76 -11.93 -32.47
C VAL A 42 1.85 -12.94 -33.63
N SER A 43 1.77 -14.24 -33.33
CA SER A 43 1.89 -15.33 -34.30
C SER A 43 0.73 -15.37 -35.30
N GLU A 44 -0.50 -15.27 -34.80
CA GLU A 44 -1.73 -15.51 -35.58
C GLU A 44 -2.48 -14.23 -35.93
N ARG A 45 -2.07 -13.08 -35.39
CA ARG A 45 -2.82 -11.80 -35.43
C ARG A 45 -4.25 -11.87 -34.88
N LYS A 46 -4.60 -12.97 -34.20
CA LYS A 46 -5.90 -13.20 -33.57
C LYS A 46 -6.01 -12.46 -32.25
N MET A 47 -7.13 -11.77 -32.03
CA MET A 47 -7.46 -11.16 -30.73
C MET A 47 -8.01 -12.23 -29.78
N VAL A 48 -7.69 -12.11 -28.50
CA VAL A 48 -8.13 -13.05 -27.45
C VAL A 48 -8.87 -12.33 -26.33
N SER A 49 -9.66 -13.08 -25.57
CA SER A 49 -10.40 -12.66 -24.36
C SER A 49 -9.98 -13.48 -23.13
N ASP A 50 -8.85 -14.19 -23.22
CA ASP A 50 -8.32 -15.01 -22.14
C ASP A 50 -7.96 -14.15 -20.91
N ILE A 51 -8.14 -14.72 -19.72
CA ILE A 51 -7.64 -14.17 -18.45
C ILE A 51 -6.52 -15.08 -17.95
N TYR A 52 -5.39 -14.49 -17.59
CA TYR A 52 -4.32 -15.17 -16.86
C TYR A 52 -4.12 -14.50 -15.52
N GLN A 53 -3.84 -15.28 -14.47
CA GLN A 53 -3.38 -14.76 -13.19
C GLN A 53 -1.92 -15.17 -12.96
N PHE A 54 -1.14 -14.24 -12.41
CA PHE A 54 0.23 -14.45 -11.98
C PHE A 54 0.31 -14.22 -10.47
N ASP A 55 0.83 -15.22 -9.78
CA ASP A 55 1.12 -15.14 -8.35
C ASP A 55 2.48 -14.46 -8.14
N LEU A 56 2.48 -13.30 -7.48
CA LEU A 56 3.67 -12.48 -7.24
C LEU A 56 4.60 -13.06 -6.17
N GLU A 57 4.14 -14.03 -5.39
CA GLU A 57 4.92 -14.73 -4.37
C GLU A 57 5.59 -15.97 -4.95
N THR A 58 4.85 -16.76 -5.73
CA THR A 58 5.32 -18.05 -6.27
C THR A 58 5.92 -17.95 -7.67
N PHE A 59 5.70 -16.84 -8.38
CA PHE A 59 6.11 -16.60 -9.76
C PHE A 59 5.53 -17.60 -10.77
N LYS A 60 4.29 -18.03 -10.52
CA LYS A 60 3.56 -18.99 -11.35
C LYS A 60 2.35 -18.35 -12.03
N TRP A 61 2.21 -18.60 -13.32
CA TRP A 61 1.05 -18.28 -14.12
C TRP A 61 0.01 -19.40 -14.06
N GLU A 62 -1.26 -19.03 -14.04
CA GLU A 62 -2.41 -19.91 -14.20
C GLU A 62 -3.40 -19.27 -15.18
N LYS A 63 -3.85 -20.03 -16.18
CA LYS A 63 -4.94 -19.58 -17.04
C LYS A 63 -6.25 -19.68 -16.26
N VAL A 64 -6.95 -18.56 -16.11
CA VAL A 64 -8.21 -18.54 -15.38
C VAL A 64 -9.30 -19.14 -16.28
N PRO A 65 -9.97 -20.23 -15.87
CA PRO A 65 -11.05 -20.82 -16.64
C PRO A 65 -12.24 -19.86 -16.67
N GLN A 66 -12.86 -19.72 -17.84
CA GLN A 66 -14.07 -18.93 -18.05
C GLN A 66 -15.24 -19.88 -18.33
N SER A 67 -16.40 -19.61 -17.75
CA SER A 67 -17.59 -20.42 -17.97
C SER A 67 -18.15 -20.19 -19.38
N PRO A 68 -18.52 -21.24 -20.14
CA PRO A 68 -19.19 -21.07 -21.44
C PRO A 68 -20.56 -20.38 -21.34
N ASP A 69 -21.19 -20.45 -20.17
CA ASP A 69 -22.50 -19.85 -19.91
C ASP A 69 -22.40 -18.35 -19.56
N ASP A 70 -21.18 -17.82 -19.39
CA ASP A 70 -20.96 -16.40 -19.10
C ASP A 70 -21.16 -15.53 -20.35
N ASP A 71 -21.59 -14.30 -20.12
CA ASP A 71 -21.52 -13.23 -21.11
C ASP A 71 -20.05 -12.76 -21.25
N ILE A 72 -19.22 -13.59 -21.91
CA ILE A 72 -17.80 -13.30 -22.10
C ILE A 72 -17.66 -12.11 -23.06
N PRO A 73 -16.92 -11.04 -22.69
CA PRO A 73 -16.72 -9.92 -23.58
C PRO A 73 -15.98 -10.33 -24.85
N GLN A 74 -16.29 -9.62 -25.93
CA GLN A 74 -15.58 -9.78 -27.19
C GLN A 74 -14.05 -9.64 -27.02
N ALA A 75 -13.32 -10.54 -27.66
CA ALA A 75 -11.85 -10.52 -27.74
C ALA A 75 -11.34 -9.18 -28.30
N ARG A 76 -10.37 -8.58 -27.60
CA ARG A 76 -9.98 -7.19 -27.82
C ARG A 76 -8.55 -6.87 -27.41
N TYR A 77 -8.00 -5.77 -27.91
CA TYR A 77 -6.68 -5.24 -27.53
C TYR A 77 -6.71 -3.70 -27.46
N PHE A 78 -5.71 -3.10 -26.79
CA PHE A 78 -5.68 -1.65 -26.48
C PHE A 78 -6.91 -1.13 -25.73
N HIS A 79 -7.53 -2.00 -24.94
CA HIS A 79 -8.52 -1.66 -23.91
C HIS A 79 -7.79 -1.21 -22.64
N SER A 80 -8.52 -0.59 -21.72
CA SER A 80 -8.06 -0.40 -20.34
C SER A 80 -8.51 -1.56 -19.46
N ALA A 81 -7.76 -1.79 -18.39
CA ALA A 81 -8.21 -2.59 -17.27
C ALA A 81 -7.87 -1.92 -15.94
N ASP A 82 -8.82 -1.99 -15.01
CA ASP A 82 -8.70 -1.44 -13.67
C ASP A 82 -9.24 -2.44 -12.64
N THR A 83 -8.92 -2.21 -11.37
CA THR A 83 -9.44 -2.99 -10.24
C THR A 83 -10.38 -2.13 -9.41
N TRP A 84 -11.50 -2.73 -9.01
CA TRP A 84 -12.42 -2.11 -8.06
C TRP A 84 -12.98 -3.17 -7.13
N ARG A 85 -12.67 -3.05 -5.84
CA ARG A 85 -12.99 -4.07 -4.83
C ARG A 85 -12.41 -5.41 -5.31
N ASN A 86 -13.24 -6.45 -5.48
CA ASN A 86 -12.80 -7.75 -6.01
C ASN A 86 -13.22 -7.97 -7.48
N HIS A 87 -13.34 -6.91 -8.27
CA HIS A 87 -13.69 -6.98 -9.69
C HIS A 87 -12.57 -6.46 -10.58
N LEU A 88 -12.38 -7.13 -11.73
CA LEU A 88 -11.65 -6.58 -12.86
C LEU A 88 -12.61 -5.83 -13.75
N ILE A 89 -12.28 -4.59 -14.09
CA ILE A 89 -13.06 -3.76 -15.00
C ILE A 89 -12.31 -3.67 -16.32
N ILE A 90 -13.00 -3.94 -17.43
CA ILE A 90 -12.49 -3.77 -18.79
C ILE A 90 -13.33 -2.71 -19.50
N PHE A 91 -12.69 -1.73 -20.13
CA PHE A 91 -13.39 -0.75 -20.94
C PHE A 91 -12.75 -0.54 -22.32
N GLY A 92 -13.63 -0.47 -23.33
CA GLY A 92 -13.30 -0.13 -24.70
C GLY A 92 -12.32 -1.08 -25.38
N GLY A 93 -11.47 -0.54 -26.25
CA GLY A 93 -10.49 -1.28 -27.06
C GLY A 93 -10.94 -1.51 -28.50
N MET A 94 -10.07 -2.18 -29.26
CA MET A 94 -10.36 -2.60 -30.63
C MET A 94 -10.70 -4.09 -30.66
N ALA A 95 -11.67 -4.45 -31.49
CA ALA A 95 -12.11 -5.83 -31.73
C ALA A 95 -12.34 -6.08 -33.24
N ILE A 96 -12.54 -7.34 -33.61
CA ILE A 96 -12.99 -7.71 -34.95
C ILE A 96 -14.47 -7.39 -35.06
N LYS A 97 -14.91 -6.72 -36.13
CA LYS A 97 -16.32 -6.38 -36.33
C LYS A 97 -17.14 -7.68 -36.44
N PRO A 98 -18.13 -7.90 -35.55
CA PRO A 98 -19.00 -9.06 -35.66
C PRO A 98 -19.73 -9.05 -37.00
N GLN A 99 -19.89 -10.23 -37.61
CA GLN A 99 -20.74 -10.42 -38.78
C GLN A 99 -20.34 -9.56 -40.00
N SER A 100 -19.07 -9.16 -40.12
CA SER A 100 -18.56 -8.56 -41.36
C SER A 100 -18.19 -9.62 -42.39
N ASP A 101 -18.38 -9.31 -43.67
CA ASP A 101 -17.95 -10.16 -44.80
C ASP A 101 -16.42 -10.29 -44.85
N ASN A 102 -15.70 -9.31 -44.32
CA ASN A 102 -14.25 -9.33 -44.18
C ASN A 102 -13.84 -9.67 -42.73
N PRO A 103 -13.17 -10.81 -42.49
CA PRO A 103 -12.79 -11.24 -41.13
C PRO A 103 -11.69 -10.37 -40.49
N GLU A 104 -11.09 -9.45 -41.26
CA GLU A 104 -10.10 -8.48 -40.75
C GLU A 104 -10.72 -7.12 -40.42
N ASP A 105 -12.01 -6.91 -40.66
CA ASP A 105 -12.66 -5.64 -40.35
C ASP A 105 -12.62 -5.37 -38.86
N LEU A 106 -12.20 -4.16 -38.51
CA LEU A 106 -12.04 -3.74 -37.13
C LEU A 106 -13.22 -2.86 -36.69
N CYS A 107 -13.53 -2.96 -35.41
CA CYS A 107 -14.40 -2.03 -34.72
C CYS A 107 -13.74 -1.57 -33.42
N VAL A 108 -14.22 -0.45 -32.90
CA VAL A 108 -13.87 0.06 -31.57
C VAL A 108 -15.04 -0.17 -30.62
N LEU A 109 -14.75 -0.31 -29.35
CA LEU A 109 -15.73 -0.63 -28.30
C LEU A 109 -15.83 0.51 -27.27
N ASN A 110 -16.97 0.60 -26.59
CA ASN A 110 -17.25 1.51 -25.45
C ASN A 110 -17.99 0.80 -24.29
N ASP A 111 -18.02 -0.53 -24.29
CA ASP A 111 -18.66 -1.30 -23.23
C ASP A 111 -17.79 -1.34 -21.96
N VAL A 112 -18.45 -1.33 -20.80
CA VAL A 112 -17.83 -1.57 -19.48
C VAL A 112 -18.18 -3.00 -19.07
N ARG A 113 -17.17 -3.82 -18.83
CA ARG A 113 -17.32 -5.24 -18.49
C ARG A 113 -16.65 -5.53 -17.15
N LEU A 114 -17.34 -6.25 -16.28
CA LEU A 114 -16.85 -6.58 -14.94
C LEU A 114 -16.71 -8.10 -14.80
N PHE A 115 -15.57 -8.54 -14.31
CA PHE A 115 -15.31 -9.93 -13.94
C PHE A 115 -15.13 -10.02 -12.43
N ASP A 116 -15.96 -10.79 -11.74
CA ASP A 116 -15.85 -11.01 -10.29
C ASP A 116 -14.77 -12.07 -10.02
N LEU A 117 -13.72 -11.67 -9.30
CA LEU A 117 -12.58 -12.52 -8.97
C LEU A 117 -12.91 -13.57 -7.90
N THR A 118 -13.99 -13.37 -7.14
CA THR A 118 -14.48 -14.30 -6.12
C THR A 118 -15.15 -15.50 -6.78
N THR A 119 -16.15 -15.21 -7.61
CA THR A 119 -16.96 -16.23 -8.28
C THR A 119 -16.31 -16.73 -9.56
N ARG A 120 -15.36 -15.96 -10.12
CA ARG A 120 -14.71 -16.19 -11.43
C ARG A 120 -15.70 -16.18 -12.60
N HIS A 121 -16.69 -15.31 -12.51
CA HIS A 121 -17.72 -15.13 -13.53
C HIS A 121 -17.75 -13.70 -14.06
N TRP A 122 -18.06 -13.56 -15.35
CA TRP A 122 -18.42 -12.26 -15.90
C TRP A 122 -19.80 -11.82 -15.41
N LEU A 123 -19.88 -10.57 -14.95
CA LEU A 123 -21.16 -9.95 -14.67
C LEU A 123 -21.86 -9.62 -16.00
N PRO A 124 -23.21 -9.63 -16.03
CA PRO A 124 -23.97 -9.15 -17.18
C PRO A 124 -23.53 -7.74 -17.56
N GLY A 125 -23.54 -7.38 -18.85
CA GLY A 125 -23.14 -6.05 -19.32
C GLY A 125 -23.85 -4.90 -18.58
N ALA A 126 -23.20 -3.73 -18.51
CA ALA A 126 -23.85 -2.55 -17.93
C ALA A 126 -25.15 -2.22 -18.70
N PRO A 127 -26.23 -1.84 -18.01
CA PRO A 127 -27.46 -1.43 -18.69
C PRO A 127 -27.18 -0.24 -19.60
N ILE A 128 -27.81 -0.22 -20.76
CA ILE A 128 -27.70 0.89 -21.70
C ILE A 128 -28.27 2.13 -21.01
N SER A 129 -27.45 3.17 -20.83
CA SER A 129 -27.89 4.44 -20.26
C SER A 129 -29.01 5.02 -21.12
N ALA A 130 -30.09 5.51 -20.50
CA ALA A 130 -31.18 6.18 -21.20
C ALA A 130 -30.72 7.50 -21.84
N ASP A 131 -29.70 8.14 -21.26
CA ASP A 131 -29.05 9.32 -21.82
C ASP A 131 -27.79 8.91 -22.60
N SER A 132 -27.90 8.92 -23.93
CA SER A 132 -26.78 8.62 -24.83
C SER A 132 -25.69 9.69 -24.82
N SER A 133 -25.95 10.91 -24.32
CA SER A 133 -24.99 12.02 -24.34
C SER A 133 -23.85 11.84 -23.32
N LEU A 134 -24.08 11.01 -22.29
CA LEU A 134 -23.11 10.68 -21.26
C LEU A 134 -22.32 9.41 -21.56
N VAL A 135 -22.70 8.66 -22.61
CA VAL A 135 -21.98 7.44 -23.00
C VAL A 135 -20.77 7.83 -23.85
N PRO A 136 -19.56 7.37 -23.53
CA PRO A 136 -18.38 7.67 -24.32
C PRO A 136 -18.48 7.08 -25.72
N ASN A 137 -17.95 7.83 -26.69
CA ASN A 137 -17.62 7.28 -27.99
C ASN A 137 -16.65 6.09 -27.85
N ALA A 138 -16.87 5.09 -28.70
CA ALA A 138 -16.04 3.91 -28.78
C ALA A 138 -14.58 4.26 -29.11
N ARG A 139 -13.66 3.69 -28.35
CA ARG A 139 -12.29 4.17 -28.28
C ARG A 139 -11.29 3.08 -27.89
N TYR A 140 -10.03 3.29 -28.27
CA TYR A 140 -8.90 2.47 -27.82
C TYR A 140 -7.70 3.35 -27.44
N ALA A 141 -6.71 2.75 -26.79
CA ALA A 141 -5.50 3.42 -26.31
C ALA A 141 -5.76 4.66 -25.44
N HIS A 142 -6.93 4.74 -24.80
CA HIS A 142 -7.30 5.71 -23.77
C HIS A 142 -6.65 5.36 -22.43
N LEU A 143 -6.61 6.33 -21.52
CA LEU A 143 -6.21 6.10 -20.13
C LEU A 143 -7.45 5.83 -19.27
N SER A 144 -7.24 5.13 -18.16
CA SER A 144 -8.26 4.94 -17.15
C SER A 144 -7.66 4.94 -15.75
N SER A 145 -8.50 5.26 -14.76
CA SER A 145 -8.15 5.12 -13.35
C SER A 145 -9.40 5.06 -12.49
N VAL A 146 -9.35 4.34 -11.36
CA VAL A 146 -10.48 4.19 -10.44
C VAL A 146 -10.19 4.89 -9.11
N THR A 147 -11.01 5.87 -8.74
CA THR A 147 -10.97 6.52 -7.43
C THR A 147 -12.39 6.84 -6.96
N ALA A 148 -12.63 6.84 -5.65
CA ALA A 148 -13.94 7.15 -5.05
C ALA A 148 -15.12 6.39 -5.69
N ASP A 149 -14.97 5.07 -5.88
CA ASP A 149 -15.95 4.18 -6.53
C ASP A 149 -16.36 4.61 -7.96
N ARG A 150 -15.50 5.37 -8.65
CA ARG A 150 -15.74 5.89 -10.00
C ARG A 150 -14.58 5.54 -10.92
N LEU A 151 -14.92 5.12 -12.13
CA LEU A 151 -13.98 4.89 -13.22
C LEU A 151 -13.89 6.14 -14.09
N PHE A 152 -12.69 6.70 -14.20
CA PHE A 152 -12.38 7.79 -15.11
C PHE A 152 -11.86 7.19 -16.42
N ILE A 153 -12.39 7.65 -17.55
CA ILE A 153 -11.89 7.36 -18.89
C ILE A 153 -11.39 8.66 -19.49
N ILE A 154 -10.11 8.71 -19.88
CA ILE A 154 -9.44 9.93 -20.32
C ILE A 154 -8.86 9.71 -21.72
N GLY A 155 -9.37 10.50 -22.65
CA GLY A 155 -8.92 10.58 -24.04
C GLY A 155 -8.94 9.27 -24.83
N GLY A 156 -7.88 9.00 -25.60
CA GLY A 156 -7.77 7.87 -26.53
C GLY A 156 -8.07 8.25 -27.97
N GLN A 157 -8.37 7.24 -28.79
CA GLN A 157 -8.58 7.38 -30.23
C GLN A 157 -9.82 6.63 -30.70
N ASP A 158 -10.51 7.17 -31.70
CA ASP A 158 -11.60 6.51 -32.42
C ASP A 158 -11.08 5.59 -33.54
N LEU A 159 -11.99 4.95 -34.29
CA LEU A 159 -11.63 4.06 -35.41
C LEU A 159 -10.82 4.77 -36.51
N ALA A 160 -11.02 6.07 -36.70
CA ALA A 160 -10.30 6.88 -37.69
C ALA A 160 -8.92 7.35 -37.18
N ASN A 161 -8.51 6.94 -35.98
CA ASN A 161 -7.32 7.40 -35.26
C ASN A 161 -7.38 8.90 -34.87
N VAL A 162 -8.58 9.48 -34.82
CA VAL A 162 -8.78 10.84 -34.32
C VAL A 162 -8.72 10.82 -32.80
N TRP A 163 -7.97 11.75 -32.23
CA TRP A 163 -7.87 11.90 -30.78
C TRP A 163 -9.21 12.34 -30.19
N LEU A 164 -9.56 11.71 -29.08
CA LEU A 164 -10.70 12.07 -28.27
C LEU A 164 -10.18 12.92 -27.10
N ASP A 165 -10.72 14.11 -26.97
CA ASP A 165 -10.25 15.15 -26.05
C ASP A 165 -11.31 15.36 -24.96
N ASP A 166 -11.68 14.26 -24.30
CA ASP A 166 -12.75 14.21 -23.32
C ASP A 166 -12.45 13.26 -22.16
N VAL A 167 -13.14 13.52 -21.05
CA VAL A 167 -13.11 12.73 -19.82
C VAL A 167 -14.53 12.29 -19.50
N TYR A 168 -14.70 10.99 -19.26
CA TYR A 168 -15.97 10.42 -18.80
C TYR A 168 -15.81 9.79 -17.44
N ILE A 169 -16.88 9.84 -16.65
CA ILE A 169 -16.95 9.23 -15.33
C ILE A 169 -18.09 8.22 -15.31
N PHE A 170 -17.75 6.99 -14.94
CA PHE A 170 -18.68 5.90 -14.72
C PHE A 170 -18.76 5.59 -13.23
N ASP A 171 -19.97 5.63 -12.67
CA ASP A 171 -20.24 5.20 -11.30
C ASP A 171 -20.25 3.66 -11.25
N LEU A 172 -19.32 3.07 -10.50
CA LEU A 172 -19.17 1.62 -10.41
C LEU A 172 -20.23 0.95 -9.52
N VAL A 173 -20.83 1.70 -8.59
CA VAL A 173 -21.90 1.22 -7.71
C VAL A 173 -23.22 1.20 -8.48
N ALA A 174 -23.60 2.32 -9.09
CA ALA A 174 -24.83 2.43 -9.87
C ALA A 174 -24.73 1.76 -11.25
N ARG A 175 -23.49 1.54 -11.73
CA ARG A 175 -23.16 1.00 -13.06
C ARG A 175 -23.71 1.85 -14.21
N THR A 176 -23.54 3.16 -14.09
CA THR A 176 -24.03 4.15 -15.06
C THR A 176 -23.01 5.26 -15.32
N TRP A 177 -23.00 5.81 -16.53
CA TRP A 177 -22.24 7.03 -16.83
C TRP A 177 -22.91 8.23 -16.19
N ILE A 178 -22.12 9.05 -15.49
CA ILE A 178 -22.64 10.17 -14.68
C ILE A 178 -22.15 11.54 -15.14
N GLN A 179 -21.01 11.61 -15.84
CA GLN A 179 -20.41 12.88 -16.23
C GLN A 179 -19.57 12.75 -17.50
N ARG A 180 -19.57 13.83 -18.29
CA ARG A 180 -18.65 14.10 -19.40
C ARG A 180 -18.06 15.49 -19.20
N ARG A 181 -16.76 15.65 -19.48
CA ARG A 181 -16.08 16.94 -19.54
C ARG A 181 -15.11 16.98 -20.72
N ASP A 182 -15.06 18.10 -21.44
CA ASP A 182 -14.04 18.29 -22.48
C ASP A 182 -12.67 18.46 -21.82
N TYR A 183 -11.65 17.87 -22.41
CA TYR A 183 -10.28 17.84 -21.91
C TYR A 183 -9.34 18.38 -22.98
N PRO A 184 -8.65 19.52 -22.74
CA PRO A 184 -8.03 20.31 -23.80
C PRO A 184 -6.75 19.70 -24.40
N ARG A 185 -6.38 18.47 -24.05
CA ARG A 185 -5.11 17.85 -24.44
C ARG A 185 -5.31 16.45 -25.02
N HIS A 186 -4.47 16.10 -25.99
CA HIS A 186 -4.40 14.75 -26.53
C HIS A 186 -3.66 13.82 -25.55
N CYS A 187 -4.35 12.81 -25.03
CA CYS A 187 -3.73 11.82 -24.15
C CYS A 187 -4.07 10.39 -24.58
N GLY A 188 -3.10 9.50 -24.37
CA GLY A 188 -3.24 8.07 -24.66
C GLY A 188 -2.05 7.24 -24.19
N THR A 189 -2.26 5.93 -24.09
CA THR A 189 -1.36 4.96 -23.43
C THR A 189 0.03 4.84 -24.05
N TYR A 190 0.21 5.33 -25.29
CA TYR A 190 1.50 5.30 -25.97
C TYR A 190 2.58 6.12 -25.27
N ARG A 191 2.17 7.18 -24.56
CA ARG A 191 3.04 8.25 -24.04
C ARG A 191 2.65 8.75 -22.66
N SER A 192 1.57 8.23 -22.12
CA SER A 192 0.91 8.78 -20.95
C SER A 192 0.44 7.66 -20.04
N VAL A 193 0.30 7.97 -18.76
CA VAL A 193 -0.28 7.07 -17.76
C VAL A 193 -1.13 7.89 -16.80
N ALA A 194 -2.30 7.36 -16.41
CA ALA A 194 -3.14 7.90 -15.35
C ALA A 194 -3.21 6.87 -14.23
N VAL A 195 -2.84 7.23 -13.01
CA VAL A 195 -2.79 6.30 -11.88
C VAL A 195 -3.19 6.96 -10.58
N THR A 196 -3.69 6.14 -9.68
CA THR A 196 -4.04 6.53 -8.31
C THR A 196 -3.59 5.43 -7.34
N SER A 197 -3.81 5.65 -6.05
CA SER A 197 -3.51 4.67 -4.99
C SER A 197 -4.80 4.24 -4.31
N ASP A 198 -4.81 3.00 -3.82
CA ASP A 198 -5.87 2.51 -2.93
C ASP A 198 -5.78 3.12 -1.52
N GLN A 199 -4.64 3.72 -1.16
CA GLN A 199 -4.40 4.34 0.14
C GLN A 199 -3.88 5.75 -0.01
N ARG A 200 -4.39 6.66 0.83
CA ARG A 200 -3.89 8.02 0.94
C ARG A 200 -2.89 8.13 2.08
N VAL A 201 -1.74 8.73 1.80
CA VAL A 201 -0.81 9.14 2.87
C VAL A 201 -1.31 10.43 3.50
N ARG A 202 -1.41 10.38 4.82
CA ARG A 202 -1.88 11.44 5.71
C ARG A 202 -0.69 12.05 6.41
N LEU A 203 -0.62 13.39 6.43
CA LEU A 203 0.43 14.15 7.08
C LEU A 203 -0.17 14.85 8.32
N PRO A 204 0.00 14.29 9.53
CA PRO A 204 -0.59 14.85 10.75
C PRO A 204 -0.29 16.33 10.96
N GLN A 205 0.90 16.79 10.55
CA GLN A 205 1.31 18.19 10.68
C GLN A 205 0.42 19.14 9.87
N ASP A 206 -0.04 18.72 8.69
CA ASP A 206 -0.91 19.53 7.84
C ASP A 206 -2.36 19.51 8.34
N GLU A 207 -2.81 18.36 8.86
CA GLU A 207 -4.12 18.23 9.49
C GLU A 207 -4.26 19.13 10.71
N LEU A 208 -3.27 19.10 11.61
CA LEU A 208 -3.23 19.93 12.81
C LEU A 208 -3.19 21.43 12.47
N ARG A 209 -2.47 21.82 11.41
CA ARG A 209 -2.48 23.21 10.91
C ARG A 209 -3.83 23.63 10.34
N SER A 210 -4.48 22.76 9.57
CA SER A 210 -5.77 23.06 8.94
C SER A 210 -6.92 23.26 9.94
N LEU A 211 -6.83 22.62 11.11
CA LEU A 211 -7.89 22.63 12.12
C LEU A 211 -7.86 23.85 13.06
N ASN A 212 -6.84 24.72 13.02
CA ASN A 212 -6.67 25.84 13.99
C ASN A 212 -6.95 25.45 15.46
N GLN A 213 -6.76 24.17 15.82
CA GLN A 213 -7.09 23.63 17.14
C GLN A 213 -5.83 23.54 17.99
N SER A 214 -5.87 24.15 19.17
CA SER A 214 -4.84 23.98 20.21
C SER A 214 -4.70 22.50 20.56
N THR A 215 -3.45 22.09 20.76
CA THR A 215 -2.86 20.74 20.78
C THR A 215 -3.38 19.71 21.77
N THR A 216 -4.56 19.85 22.40
CA THR A 216 -5.15 18.74 23.19
C THR A 216 -6.67 18.83 23.25
N ARG A 217 -7.38 17.84 22.68
CA ARG A 217 -8.82 17.64 22.96
C ARG A 217 -9.06 17.07 24.38
N LEU A 218 -7.99 16.71 25.10
CA LEU A 218 -8.01 15.96 26.34
C LEU A 218 -7.61 16.77 27.60
N GLY A 219 -7.31 18.06 27.47
CA GLY A 219 -6.84 18.89 28.60
C GLY A 219 -5.33 18.75 28.89
N GLN A 220 -4.86 19.43 29.95
CA GLN A 220 -3.43 19.50 30.28
C GLN A 220 -2.85 18.12 30.63
N PRO A 221 -1.65 17.76 30.12
CA PRO A 221 -0.98 16.51 30.46
C PRO A 221 -0.86 16.31 31.97
N GLY A 222 -1.14 15.10 32.45
CA GLY A 222 -1.07 14.75 33.87
C GLY A 222 -2.30 15.15 34.69
N THR A 223 -3.32 15.72 34.05
CA THR A 223 -4.60 16.09 34.68
C THR A 223 -5.81 15.52 33.94
N ARG A 224 -5.61 14.67 32.92
CA ARG A 224 -6.63 14.29 31.94
C ARG A 224 -7.69 13.37 32.54
N PHE A 225 -7.33 12.58 33.55
CA PHE A 225 -8.25 11.72 34.30
C PHE A 225 -8.41 12.15 35.76
N ASN A 226 -7.85 13.31 36.14
CA ASN A 226 -7.92 13.78 37.51
C ASN A 226 -9.17 14.64 37.73
N ILE A 227 -10.08 14.15 38.58
CA ILE A 227 -11.30 14.87 38.97
C ILE A 227 -10.95 16.04 39.93
N ASP A 228 -9.87 15.91 40.71
CA ASP A 228 -9.39 16.93 41.63
C ASP A 228 -8.27 17.77 40.99
N LYS A 229 -8.62 18.95 40.47
CA LYS A 229 -7.72 19.95 39.85
C LYS A 229 -6.60 20.49 40.76
N LYS A 230 -6.37 19.91 41.95
CA LYS A 230 -5.40 20.34 42.96
C LYS A 230 -4.18 19.42 43.11
N ALA A 231 -4.16 18.23 42.48
CA ALA A 231 -2.95 17.39 42.53
C ALA A 231 -1.87 17.96 41.60
N PRO A 232 -0.58 17.96 42.00
CA PRO A 232 0.50 18.32 41.09
C PRO A 232 0.52 17.33 39.91
N PRO A 233 0.86 17.79 38.68
CA PRO A 233 0.98 16.90 37.53
C PRO A 233 1.96 15.77 37.87
N ALA A 234 1.66 14.56 37.40
CA ALA A 234 2.53 13.41 37.63
C ALA A 234 3.96 13.73 37.18
N PRO A 235 5.00 13.40 37.97
CA PRO A 235 6.37 13.62 37.55
C PRO A 235 6.68 12.76 36.32
N ASN A 236 7.31 13.35 35.29
CA ASN A 236 7.69 12.71 34.02
C ASN A 236 6.55 12.41 33.04
N VAL A 237 5.55 13.29 32.93
CA VAL A 237 4.54 13.23 31.87
C VAL A 237 5.07 13.77 30.54
N THR A 238 4.78 13.09 29.44
CA THR A 238 5.15 13.55 28.10
C THR A 238 4.31 14.78 27.73
N GLN A 239 4.96 15.92 27.48
CA GLN A 239 4.26 17.12 27.06
C GLN A 239 3.60 16.92 25.69
N SER A 240 2.35 17.37 25.52
CA SER A 240 1.64 17.20 24.25
C SER A 240 2.34 17.85 23.06
N GLU A 241 3.06 18.95 23.31
CA GLU A 241 3.85 19.66 22.30
C GLU A 241 5.08 18.88 21.82
N SER A 242 5.55 17.91 22.61
CA SER A 242 6.69 17.05 22.23
C SER A 242 6.26 15.76 21.55
N LEU A 243 4.95 15.50 21.39
CA LEU A 243 4.47 14.31 20.69
C LEU A 243 4.85 14.35 19.21
N ILE A 244 5.26 13.20 18.70
CA ILE A 244 5.75 13.04 17.33
C ILE A 244 4.76 12.17 16.57
N TYR A 245 4.04 12.78 15.62
CA TYR A 245 3.14 12.08 14.72
C TYR A 245 3.80 11.88 13.36
N LEU A 246 4.08 10.62 13.03
CA LEU A 246 4.61 10.26 11.73
C LEU A 246 3.48 10.16 10.68
N PRO A 247 3.78 10.35 9.39
CA PRO A 247 2.83 10.07 8.32
C PRO A 247 2.28 8.66 8.40
N TYR A 248 1.01 8.51 8.04
CA TYR A 248 0.34 7.22 8.09
C TYR A 248 -0.51 7.01 6.84
N SER A 249 -0.83 5.76 6.55
CA SER A 249 -1.74 5.43 5.45
C SER A 249 -3.16 5.26 5.94
N ALA A 250 -4.10 5.79 5.18
CA ALA A 250 -5.53 5.65 5.44
C ALA A 250 -6.27 5.29 4.15
N ALA A 251 -7.42 4.66 4.29
CA ALA A 251 -8.36 4.52 3.18
C ALA A 251 -8.82 5.93 2.73
N PRO A 252 -9.05 6.15 1.43
CA PRO A 252 -9.63 7.38 0.94
C PRO A 252 -11.01 7.63 1.56
N THR A 253 -11.34 8.90 1.77
CA THR A 253 -12.64 9.38 2.26
C THR A 253 -13.09 10.55 1.40
N ASP A 254 -14.34 11.00 1.52
CA ASP A 254 -14.83 12.15 0.74
C ASP A 254 -14.07 13.44 1.07
N ASP A 255 -13.67 13.61 2.33
CA ASP A 255 -12.83 14.75 2.76
C ASP A 255 -11.39 14.62 2.24
N TYR A 256 -10.95 13.39 2.00
CA TYR A 256 -9.57 13.07 1.64
C TYR A 256 -9.50 11.97 0.57
N PRO A 257 -9.91 12.26 -0.67
CA PRO A 257 -9.93 11.28 -1.76
C PRO A 257 -8.52 10.97 -2.26
N CYS A 258 -8.35 9.89 -3.02
CA CYS A 258 -7.11 9.68 -3.74
C CYS A 258 -7.16 10.41 -5.09
N ASP A 259 -6.15 11.24 -5.35
CA ASP A 259 -6.02 11.95 -6.62
C ASP A 259 -5.60 10.99 -7.74
N ILE A 260 -5.97 11.30 -8.98
CA ILE A 260 -5.41 10.64 -10.17
C ILE A 260 -4.28 11.51 -10.71
N PHE A 261 -3.09 10.95 -10.81
CA PHE A 261 -1.92 11.59 -11.41
C PHE A 261 -1.81 11.15 -12.86
N LEU A 262 -1.97 12.12 -13.77
CA LEU A 262 -1.80 11.93 -15.20
C LEU A 262 -0.43 12.48 -15.61
N PHE A 263 0.47 11.58 -15.98
CA PHE A 263 1.78 11.95 -16.51
C PHE A 263 1.85 11.67 -18.01
N SER A 264 2.36 12.64 -18.75
CA SER A 264 2.54 12.54 -20.21
C SER A 264 3.96 12.94 -20.60
N ASN A 265 4.59 12.17 -21.49
CA ASN A 265 5.85 12.56 -22.11
C ASN A 265 5.77 12.57 -23.64
N TYR A 266 6.10 13.69 -24.27
CA TYR A 266 6.05 13.84 -25.73
C TYR A 266 7.28 14.59 -26.25
N ASN A 267 7.36 14.74 -27.58
CA ASN A 267 8.49 15.35 -28.27
C ASN A 267 9.85 14.67 -27.96
N PHE A 268 10.13 13.52 -28.56
CA PHE A 268 11.30 12.69 -28.18
C PHE A 268 12.65 13.31 -28.54
N THR A 269 12.65 14.39 -29.32
CA THR A 269 13.82 15.22 -29.61
C THR A 269 14.10 16.23 -28.50
N ASP A 270 13.05 16.78 -27.88
CA ASP A 270 13.12 17.67 -26.72
C ASP A 270 12.00 17.28 -25.75
N VAL A 271 12.30 16.31 -24.89
CA VAL A 271 11.28 15.58 -24.11
C VAL A 271 10.58 16.54 -23.16
N GLN A 272 9.31 16.81 -23.49
CA GLN A 272 8.39 17.55 -22.65
C GLN A 272 7.70 16.58 -21.69
N ARG A 273 7.49 17.04 -20.45
CA ARG A 273 6.92 16.23 -19.36
C ARG A 273 5.82 17.04 -18.70
N GLU A 274 4.64 16.49 -18.73
CA GLU A 274 3.47 17.10 -18.12
C GLU A 274 2.96 16.22 -17.00
N LEU A 275 2.51 16.85 -15.91
CA LEU A 275 1.89 16.21 -14.77
C LEU A 275 0.64 16.98 -14.39
N GLU A 276 -0.51 16.38 -14.62
CA GLU A 276 -1.81 16.91 -14.21
C GLU A 276 -2.37 16.05 -13.07
N VAL A 277 -3.03 16.71 -12.12
CA VAL A 277 -3.63 16.06 -10.95
C VAL A 277 -5.13 16.29 -10.99
N PHE A 278 -5.87 15.19 -11.08
CA PHE A 278 -7.32 15.16 -11.03
C PHE A 278 -7.73 14.87 -9.58
N THR A 279 -8.33 15.85 -8.92
CA THR A 279 -8.78 15.73 -7.53
C THR A 279 -10.29 15.57 -7.49
N PRO A 280 -10.81 14.41 -7.05
CA PRO A 280 -12.24 14.22 -6.84
C PRO A 280 -12.80 15.18 -5.79
N LEU A 281 -14.05 15.59 -5.96
CA LEU A 281 -14.81 16.41 -5.01
C LEU A 281 -15.98 15.61 -4.42
N SER A 282 -16.46 16.02 -3.25
CA SER A 282 -17.51 15.33 -2.51
C SER A 282 -18.90 15.40 -3.17
N ASP A 283 -19.16 16.41 -3.98
CA ASP A 283 -20.37 16.53 -4.81
C ASP A 283 -20.34 15.60 -6.03
N GLY A 284 -19.21 14.91 -6.24
CA GLY A 284 -18.99 14.03 -7.36
C GLY A 284 -18.42 14.70 -8.60
N ASP A 285 -18.07 15.98 -8.55
CA ASP A 285 -17.25 16.59 -9.60
C ASP A 285 -15.75 16.32 -9.32
N PHE A 286 -14.87 16.89 -10.13
CA PHE A 286 -13.43 16.86 -9.93
C PHE A 286 -12.79 18.17 -10.39
N THR A 287 -11.58 18.46 -9.91
CA THR A 287 -10.74 19.55 -10.41
C THR A 287 -9.51 18.99 -11.11
N VAL A 288 -8.98 19.73 -12.08
CA VAL A 288 -7.72 19.38 -12.75
C VAL A 288 -6.72 20.50 -12.49
N SER A 289 -5.55 20.16 -11.97
CA SER A 289 -4.46 21.11 -11.72
C SER A 289 -3.18 20.67 -12.43
N ASP A 290 -2.55 21.61 -13.13
CA ASP A 290 -1.24 21.39 -13.76
C ASP A 290 -0.13 21.60 -12.74
N ARG A 291 0.71 20.58 -12.54
CA ARG A 291 1.85 20.57 -11.63
C ARG A 291 3.18 20.41 -12.37
N SER A 292 3.19 20.55 -13.70
CA SER A 292 4.35 20.31 -14.55
C SER A 292 5.54 21.21 -14.19
N SER A 293 5.29 22.49 -13.96
CA SER A 293 6.32 23.49 -13.59
C SER A 293 6.89 23.29 -12.18
N SER A 294 6.20 22.53 -11.33
CA SER A 294 6.66 22.22 -9.96
C SER A 294 7.68 21.09 -9.94
N MET A 295 7.79 20.28 -11.00
CA MET A 295 8.70 19.16 -11.06
C MET A 295 10.16 19.62 -11.13
N THR A 296 10.97 19.17 -10.18
CA THR A 296 12.40 19.46 -10.06
C THR A 296 13.21 18.16 -10.04
N GLY A 297 14.54 18.27 -10.08
CA GLY A 297 15.44 17.13 -10.00
C GLY A 297 16.75 17.38 -10.72
N ALA A 298 17.81 16.68 -10.33
CA ALA A 298 19.08 16.71 -11.04
C ALA A 298 19.00 16.07 -12.44
N SER A 299 18.05 15.16 -12.62
CA SER A 299 17.75 14.50 -13.88
C SER A 299 16.27 14.12 -13.94
N PHE A 300 15.76 13.87 -15.14
CA PHE A 300 14.34 13.64 -15.40
C PHE A 300 14.13 12.37 -16.23
N PRO A 301 12.95 11.72 -16.15
CA PRO A 301 12.65 10.53 -16.94
C PRO A 301 12.84 10.81 -18.44
N PRO A 302 13.47 9.93 -19.23
CA PRO A 302 13.61 10.15 -20.66
C PRO A 302 12.24 10.02 -21.37
N GLY A 303 12.20 10.14 -22.70
CA GLY A 303 10.98 9.83 -23.46
C GLY A 303 10.65 8.35 -23.33
N LEU A 304 9.74 7.99 -22.43
CA LEU A 304 9.30 6.62 -22.20
C LEU A 304 8.23 6.24 -23.22
N ARG A 305 8.29 5.01 -23.71
CA ARG A 305 7.31 4.43 -24.63
C ARG A 305 6.47 3.41 -23.89
N PHE A 306 5.15 3.48 -24.09
CA PHE A 306 4.16 2.66 -23.38
C PHE A 306 4.41 2.64 -21.87
N PRO A 307 4.49 3.82 -21.22
CA PRO A 307 4.81 3.88 -19.81
C PRO A 307 3.75 3.16 -18.97
N THR A 308 4.19 2.54 -17.90
CA THR A 308 3.35 2.10 -16.78
C THR A 308 3.62 3.01 -15.60
N GLY A 309 2.59 3.38 -14.86
CA GLY A 309 2.72 4.19 -13.65
C GLY A 309 2.20 3.44 -12.43
N ALA A 310 2.52 3.95 -11.25
CA ALA A 310 1.92 3.55 -9.99
C ALA A 310 2.09 4.63 -8.92
N ILE A 311 1.28 4.58 -7.86
CA ILE A 311 1.48 5.39 -6.65
C ILE A 311 1.81 4.43 -5.49
N LEU A 312 2.93 4.66 -4.80
CA LEU A 312 3.27 3.99 -3.55
C LEU A 312 3.67 5.01 -2.49
N GLY A 313 2.96 5.05 -1.38
CA GLY A 313 3.15 6.06 -0.35
C GLY A 313 3.00 7.47 -0.93
N THR A 314 4.06 8.26 -0.86
CA THR A 314 4.11 9.64 -1.36
C THR A 314 4.83 9.76 -2.70
N PHE A 315 5.02 8.64 -3.42
CA PHE A 315 5.79 8.61 -4.66
C PHE A 315 4.91 8.23 -5.85
N PHE A 316 5.03 9.01 -6.92
CA PHE A 316 4.58 8.62 -8.25
C PHE A 316 5.71 7.93 -8.98
N ILE A 317 5.51 6.67 -9.37
CA ILE A 317 6.48 5.85 -10.08
C ILE A 317 6.07 5.79 -11.54
N VAL A 318 7.01 5.99 -12.45
CA VAL A 318 6.82 5.77 -13.89
C VAL A 318 7.95 4.91 -14.43
N ALA A 319 7.58 3.94 -15.26
CA ALA A 319 8.52 3.03 -15.89
C ALA A 319 8.16 2.80 -17.35
N GLY A 320 9.15 2.58 -18.20
CA GLY A 320 8.89 2.28 -19.60
C GLY A 320 10.15 2.07 -20.41
N THR A 321 9.94 1.69 -21.66
CA THR A 321 11.02 1.44 -22.61
C THR A 321 11.57 2.77 -23.14
N TYR A 322 12.87 2.98 -22.99
CA TYR A 322 13.61 4.09 -23.60
C TYR A 322 14.52 3.56 -24.71
N LEU A 323 14.37 4.12 -25.90
CA LEU A 323 15.15 3.78 -27.10
C LEU A 323 15.71 5.06 -27.71
N SER A 324 17.03 5.16 -27.75
CA SER A 324 17.77 6.16 -28.53
C SER A 324 18.69 5.45 -29.55
N GLN A 325 19.40 6.22 -30.37
CA GLN A 325 20.37 5.65 -31.33
C GLN A 325 21.55 4.95 -30.64
N THR A 326 21.89 5.35 -29.42
CA THR A 326 23.11 4.93 -28.71
C THR A 326 22.83 4.17 -27.42
N TYR A 327 21.61 4.25 -26.89
CA TYR A 327 21.26 3.67 -25.60
C TYR A 327 19.83 3.13 -25.60
N GLN A 328 19.69 1.93 -25.04
CA GLN A 328 18.42 1.23 -24.91
C GLN A 328 18.30 0.72 -23.48
N SER A 329 17.16 0.96 -22.85
CA SER A 329 16.93 0.50 -21.48
C SER A 329 15.45 0.42 -21.16
N PHE A 330 15.13 -0.37 -20.14
CA PHE A 330 13.89 -0.19 -19.40
C PHE A 330 14.20 0.72 -18.21
N SER A 331 13.62 1.92 -18.23
CA SER A 331 13.92 2.98 -17.28
C SER A 331 12.81 3.10 -16.25
N ILE A 332 13.18 3.30 -14.98
CA ILE A 332 12.25 3.42 -13.85
C ILE A 332 12.61 4.68 -13.07
N TRP A 333 11.61 5.51 -12.79
CA TRP A 333 11.74 6.80 -12.15
C TRP A 333 10.66 6.98 -11.09
N ALA A 334 10.98 7.71 -10.04
CA ALA A 334 10.04 8.09 -9.00
C ALA A 334 10.08 9.59 -8.77
N LEU A 335 8.90 10.20 -8.69
CA LEU A 335 8.67 11.58 -8.29
C LEU A 335 8.17 11.58 -6.85
N ASP A 336 8.90 12.21 -5.95
CA ASP A 336 8.39 12.52 -4.62
C ASP A 336 7.28 13.57 -4.76
N LEU A 337 6.04 13.23 -4.41
CA LEU A 337 4.88 14.10 -4.55
C LEU A 337 4.80 15.21 -3.49
N ILE A 338 5.59 15.11 -2.41
CA ILE A 338 5.70 16.18 -1.41
C ILE A 338 6.68 17.23 -1.90
N ASN A 339 7.89 16.80 -2.25
CA ASN A 339 8.98 17.72 -2.63
C ASN A 339 8.98 18.05 -4.13
N MET A 340 8.17 17.34 -4.93
CA MET A 340 8.14 17.42 -6.38
C MET A 340 9.50 17.17 -7.04
N THR A 341 10.29 16.24 -6.48
CA THR A 341 11.66 15.95 -6.95
C THR A 341 11.75 14.57 -7.58
N TRP A 342 12.27 14.51 -8.82
CA TRP A 342 12.54 13.27 -9.54
C TRP A 342 13.81 12.57 -9.04
N SER A 343 13.74 11.25 -8.94
CA SER A 343 14.86 10.36 -8.73
C SER A 343 14.77 9.14 -9.66
N ARG A 344 15.92 8.61 -10.08
CA ARG A 344 16.00 7.39 -10.88
C ARG A 344 16.11 6.18 -9.96
N ILE A 345 15.34 5.13 -10.24
CA ILE A 345 15.47 3.83 -9.58
C ILE A 345 16.39 2.97 -10.45
N ASP A 346 17.55 2.60 -9.92
CA ASP A 346 18.51 1.73 -10.59
C ASP A 346 18.49 0.31 -9.98
N PRO A 347 17.88 -0.68 -10.66
CA PRO A 347 17.83 -2.05 -10.19
C PRO A 347 19.11 -2.84 -10.50
N GLY A 348 20.20 -2.17 -10.91
CA GLY A 348 21.48 -2.79 -11.17
C GLY A 348 21.47 -3.75 -12.35
N SER A 349 22.22 -4.84 -12.22
CA SER A 349 22.39 -5.82 -13.30
C SER A 349 21.11 -6.57 -13.69
N ALA A 350 20.06 -6.53 -12.85
CA ALA A 350 18.83 -7.28 -13.07
C ALA A 350 18.08 -6.85 -14.35
N LEU A 351 18.10 -5.55 -14.68
CA LEU A 351 17.50 -5.00 -15.91
C LEU A 351 18.53 -4.44 -16.90
N ALA A 352 19.82 -4.63 -16.66
CA ALA A 352 20.89 -4.09 -17.50
C ALA A 352 20.89 -4.67 -18.93
N SER A 353 20.37 -5.88 -19.10
CA SER A 353 20.22 -6.55 -20.39
C SER A 353 18.87 -7.27 -20.49
N GLY A 354 18.52 -7.71 -21.69
CA GLY A 354 17.24 -8.34 -21.99
C GLY A 354 16.23 -7.39 -22.62
N SER A 355 15.01 -7.88 -22.75
CA SER A 355 13.87 -7.19 -23.32
C SER A 355 12.76 -7.09 -22.28
N TRP A 356 12.57 -5.91 -21.71
CA TRP A 356 11.59 -5.64 -20.64
C TRP A 356 10.58 -4.61 -21.13
N PHE A 357 9.31 -4.79 -20.81
CA PHE A 357 8.23 -4.04 -21.49
C PHE A 357 6.98 -3.75 -20.65
N ARG A 358 6.75 -4.48 -19.56
CA ARG A 358 5.61 -4.25 -18.65
C ARG A 358 6.07 -4.30 -17.22
N SER A 359 5.46 -3.45 -16.40
CA SER A 359 5.68 -3.47 -14.97
C SER A 359 4.40 -3.18 -14.21
N CYS A 360 4.38 -3.63 -12.96
CA CYS A 360 3.28 -3.39 -12.04
C CYS A 360 3.81 -3.21 -10.62
N LEU A 361 3.02 -2.53 -9.79
CA LEU A 361 3.31 -2.33 -8.38
C LEU A 361 2.72 -3.48 -7.57
N TRP A 362 3.53 -4.10 -6.70
CA TRP A 362 3.07 -4.96 -5.63
C TRP A 362 3.12 -4.17 -4.31
N ALA A 363 2.05 -3.42 -4.07
CA ALA A 363 2.01 -2.40 -3.01
C ALA A 363 2.19 -2.99 -1.60
N SER A 364 1.54 -4.10 -1.30
CA SER A 364 1.58 -4.73 0.04
C SER A 364 2.98 -5.24 0.43
N ALA A 365 3.87 -5.45 -0.55
CA ALA A 365 5.24 -5.89 -0.32
C ALA A 365 6.29 -4.79 -0.58
N ASN A 366 5.87 -3.55 -0.88
CA ASN A 366 6.74 -2.45 -1.32
C ASN A 366 7.68 -2.87 -2.47
N LYS A 367 7.15 -3.59 -3.48
CA LYS A 367 7.94 -4.10 -4.61
C LYS A 367 7.43 -3.61 -5.94
N PHE A 368 8.35 -3.35 -6.86
CA PHE A 368 8.05 -3.09 -8.26
C PHE A 368 8.47 -4.27 -9.11
N VAL A 369 7.57 -4.77 -9.94
CA VAL A 369 7.77 -6.01 -10.69
C VAL A 369 7.80 -5.69 -12.17
N VAL A 370 8.81 -6.19 -12.87
CA VAL A 370 9.05 -5.94 -14.30
C VAL A 370 9.09 -7.26 -15.06
N PHE A 371 8.25 -7.39 -16.08
CA PHE A 371 8.14 -8.57 -16.93
C PHE A 371 8.87 -8.37 -18.25
N GLY A 372 9.46 -9.46 -18.72
CA GLY A 372 10.35 -9.44 -19.85
C GLY A 372 10.91 -10.79 -20.23
N ASN A 373 11.88 -10.74 -21.13
CA ASN A 373 12.78 -11.83 -21.43
C ASN A 373 14.21 -11.38 -21.16
N ARG A 374 14.84 -11.94 -20.13
CA ARG A 374 16.24 -11.65 -19.78
C ARG A 374 17.23 -11.92 -20.93
N HIS A 375 16.88 -12.85 -21.82
CA HIS A 375 17.70 -13.22 -22.97
C HIS A 375 17.22 -12.59 -24.29
N GLY A 376 16.21 -11.72 -24.23
CA GLY A 376 15.66 -11.02 -25.39
C GLY A 376 16.52 -9.82 -25.83
N ASN A 377 16.26 -9.33 -27.03
CA ASN A 377 16.84 -8.09 -27.55
C ASN A 377 15.76 -7.01 -27.56
N LEU A 378 15.92 -5.97 -26.73
CA LEU A 378 14.91 -4.93 -26.53
C LEU A 378 14.47 -4.25 -27.84
N VAL A 379 15.40 -3.93 -28.74
CA VAL A 379 15.08 -3.23 -30.00
C VAL A 379 14.36 -4.16 -30.97
N GLU A 380 14.84 -5.39 -31.15
CA GLU A 380 14.20 -6.36 -32.04
C GLU A 380 12.79 -6.72 -31.56
N ASP A 381 12.66 -7.00 -30.26
CA ASP A 381 11.38 -7.35 -29.64
C ASP A 381 10.41 -6.17 -29.67
N TYR A 382 10.87 -4.93 -29.42
CA TYR A 382 10.05 -3.73 -29.56
C TYR A 382 9.53 -3.57 -31.00
N ASN A 383 10.42 -3.68 -32.00
CA ASN A 383 10.06 -3.53 -33.41
C ASN A 383 9.07 -4.59 -33.88
N ARG A 384 9.20 -5.82 -33.35
CA ARG A 384 8.29 -6.95 -33.65
C ARG A 384 7.07 -7.02 -32.72
N ARG A 385 6.96 -6.13 -31.74
CA ARG A 385 5.93 -6.12 -30.68
C ARG A 385 5.85 -7.45 -29.91
N LEU A 386 7.00 -8.03 -29.58
CA LEU A 386 7.13 -9.30 -28.86
C LEU A 386 7.18 -9.07 -27.34
N LEU A 387 6.02 -9.08 -26.70
CA LEU A 387 5.92 -8.99 -25.24
C LEU A 387 5.97 -10.40 -24.63
N SER A 388 7.09 -10.77 -24.00
CA SER A 388 7.33 -12.09 -23.39
C SER A 388 7.18 -12.09 -21.85
N TRP A 389 6.42 -13.04 -21.33
CA TRP A 389 6.21 -13.20 -19.88
C TRP A 389 7.17 -14.22 -19.24
N ASP A 390 8.25 -14.60 -19.94
CA ASP A 390 9.13 -15.71 -19.55
C ASP A 390 9.95 -15.42 -18.28
N HIS A 391 10.24 -14.14 -18.03
CA HIS A 391 11.01 -13.71 -16.87
C HIS A 391 10.32 -12.56 -16.14
N VAL A 392 10.61 -12.49 -14.84
CA VAL A 392 10.13 -11.47 -13.94
C VAL A 392 11.29 -10.97 -13.08
N THR A 393 11.43 -9.66 -12.99
CA THR A 393 12.39 -8.99 -12.10
C THR A 393 11.62 -8.30 -11.00
N CYS A 394 11.95 -8.61 -9.74
CA CYS A 394 11.38 -7.96 -8.57
C CYS A 394 12.38 -6.96 -8.00
N ILE A 395 11.94 -5.73 -7.79
CA ILE A 395 12.73 -4.62 -7.27
C ILE A 395 12.14 -4.22 -5.91
N ASP A 396 12.98 -4.18 -4.90
CA ASP A 396 12.63 -3.72 -3.55
C ASP A 396 12.64 -2.19 -3.50
N LEU A 397 11.45 -1.57 -3.52
CA LEU A 397 11.30 -0.11 -3.50
C LEU A 397 11.68 0.49 -2.15
N GLU A 398 11.51 -0.27 -1.06
CA GLU A 398 11.79 0.20 0.29
C GLU A 398 13.28 0.53 0.47
N ALA A 399 14.17 -0.19 -0.24
CA ALA A 399 15.60 0.09 -0.26
C ALA A 399 15.94 1.47 -0.88
N PHE A 400 15.04 2.03 -1.69
CA PHE A 400 15.14 3.38 -2.24
C PHE A 400 14.41 4.43 -1.37
N GLY A 401 13.88 4.02 -0.21
CA GLY A 401 13.06 4.88 0.64
C GLY A 401 11.63 5.06 0.15
N ILE A 402 11.18 4.26 -0.82
CA ILE A 402 9.85 4.31 -1.41
C ILE A 402 9.03 3.16 -0.84
N TYR A 403 8.08 3.47 0.04
CA TYR A 403 7.27 2.47 0.72
C TYR A 403 5.96 3.08 1.19
N GLN A 404 4.97 2.23 1.48
CA GLN A 404 3.72 2.65 2.08
C GLN A 404 3.89 2.84 3.60
N PRO A 405 3.61 4.03 4.16
CA PRO A 405 3.60 4.21 5.62
C PRO A 405 2.60 3.26 6.30
N PRO A 406 2.85 2.78 7.53
CA PRO A 406 1.88 1.96 8.26
C PRO A 406 0.53 2.68 8.45
N SER A 407 -0.56 1.93 8.47
CA SER A 407 -1.89 2.45 8.81
C SER A 407 -2.06 2.61 10.31
N LEU A 408 -2.91 3.55 10.74
CA LEU A 408 -3.25 3.68 12.15
C LEU A 408 -4.14 2.52 12.61
N GLN A 409 -3.85 1.97 13.79
CA GLN A 409 -4.77 1.07 14.49
C GLN A 409 -5.69 1.81 15.46
N LEU A 410 -5.28 2.98 15.93
CA LEU A 410 -6.05 3.88 16.78
C LEU A 410 -5.94 5.28 16.21
N ASP A 411 -7.05 6.02 16.18
CA ASP A 411 -7.04 7.43 15.77
C ASP A 411 -6.15 8.25 16.72
N ILE A 412 -5.55 9.33 16.22
CA ILE A 412 -4.62 10.18 16.98
C ILE A 412 -5.13 10.52 18.40
N PRO A 413 -6.39 10.96 18.59
CA PRO A 413 -6.90 11.25 19.94
C PRO A 413 -6.94 10.02 20.86
N MET A 414 -7.21 8.83 20.33
CA MET A 414 -7.19 7.58 21.10
C MET A 414 -5.77 7.16 21.47
N GLN A 415 -4.78 7.45 20.61
CA GLN A 415 -3.36 7.22 20.93
C GLN A 415 -2.93 8.09 22.12
N GLU A 416 -3.29 9.37 22.11
CA GLU A 416 -3.02 10.30 23.21
C GLU A 416 -3.73 9.92 24.50
N LEU A 417 -4.98 9.45 24.39
CA LEU A 417 -5.76 8.98 25.53
C LEU A 417 -5.12 7.74 26.17
N GLY A 418 -4.67 6.80 25.34
CA GLY A 418 -3.93 5.62 25.77
C GLY A 418 -2.65 5.99 26.49
N LEU A 419 -1.83 6.87 25.91
CA LEU A 419 -0.61 7.34 26.55
C LEU A 419 -0.87 7.98 27.92
N ALA A 420 -1.87 8.86 28.01
CA ALA A 420 -2.26 9.48 29.27
C ALA A 420 -2.73 8.46 30.31
N ALA A 421 -3.44 7.41 29.90
CA ALA A 421 -3.88 6.35 30.80
C ALA A 421 -2.70 5.58 31.41
N LEU A 422 -1.61 5.38 30.65
CA LEU A 422 -0.37 4.79 31.17
C LEU A 422 0.32 5.74 32.17
N GLU A 423 0.50 7.00 31.79
CA GLU A 423 1.23 7.99 32.59
C GLU A 423 0.52 8.34 33.91
N GLU A 424 -0.81 8.43 33.88
CA GLU A 424 -1.63 8.70 35.07
C GLU A 424 -1.99 7.41 35.85
N GLY A 425 -1.53 6.24 35.39
CA GLY A 425 -1.72 4.96 36.08
C GLY A 425 -3.18 4.47 36.12
N LEU A 426 -4.00 4.91 35.16
CA LEU A 426 -5.42 4.57 35.10
C LEU A 426 -5.61 3.06 34.93
N MET A 427 -6.43 2.46 35.80
CA MET A 427 -6.73 1.02 35.79
C MET A 427 -5.48 0.12 35.87
N SER A 428 -4.40 0.60 36.49
CA SER A 428 -3.19 -0.19 36.69
C SER A 428 -3.38 -1.25 37.78
N ASP A 429 -3.27 -2.52 37.42
CA ASP A 429 -3.46 -3.68 38.30
C ASP A 429 -2.25 -4.65 38.29
N PHE A 430 -1.19 -4.26 37.58
CA PHE A 430 -0.02 -5.10 37.29
C PHE A 430 1.24 -4.24 37.14
N GLU A 431 2.41 -4.84 37.36
CA GLU A 431 3.71 -4.15 37.27
C GLU A 431 4.66 -4.86 36.29
N ILE A 432 5.33 -4.10 35.43
CA ILE A 432 6.51 -4.58 34.71
C ILE A 432 7.74 -4.15 35.50
N ILE A 433 8.57 -5.13 35.88
CA ILE A 433 9.83 -4.89 36.57
C ILE A 433 10.93 -4.96 35.52
N CYS A 434 11.69 -3.87 35.40
CA CYS A 434 12.78 -3.73 34.43
C CYS A 434 14.08 -4.35 34.98
N ASP A 435 15.07 -4.55 34.13
CA ASP A 435 16.38 -5.10 34.51
C ASP A 435 17.10 -4.22 35.56
N ASP A 436 16.91 -2.90 35.49
CA ASP A 436 17.43 -1.93 36.46
C ASP A 436 16.61 -1.84 37.76
N GLY A 437 15.62 -2.71 37.95
CA GLY A 437 14.76 -2.80 39.12
C GLY A 437 13.63 -1.76 39.18
N ARG A 438 13.55 -0.83 38.22
CA ARG A 438 12.45 0.14 38.14
C ARG A 438 11.16 -0.55 37.72
N ARG A 439 10.02 0.01 38.15
CA ARG A 439 8.70 -0.59 37.92
C ARG A 439 7.81 0.32 37.09
N ILE A 440 7.06 -0.27 36.17
CA ILE A 440 6.07 0.41 35.34
C ILE A 440 4.70 -0.18 35.67
N LYS A 441 3.78 0.68 36.13
CA LYS A 441 2.40 0.28 36.43
C LYS A 441 1.61 0.18 35.13
N VAL A 442 0.94 -0.95 34.91
CA VAL A 442 0.22 -1.26 33.67
C VAL A 442 -1.10 -1.96 33.94
N SER A 443 -1.99 -1.95 32.96
CA SER A 443 -3.20 -2.74 32.90
C SER A 443 -2.89 -4.10 32.30
N ARG A 444 -3.05 -5.15 33.10
CA ARG A 444 -2.86 -6.54 32.67
C ARG A 444 -3.75 -6.93 31.51
N ARG A 445 -5.02 -6.51 31.59
CA ARG A 445 -6.04 -6.80 30.58
C ARG A 445 -5.63 -6.22 29.22
N LEU A 446 -5.15 -4.97 29.21
CA LEU A 446 -4.70 -4.31 28.00
C LEU A 446 -3.50 -5.04 27.38
N LEU A 447 -2.53 -5.47 28.20
CA LEU A 447 -1.40 -6.26 27.71
C LEU A 447 -1.83 -7.61 27.17
N GLU A 448 -2.74 -8.33 27.83
CA GLU A 448 -3.28 -9.58 27.30
C GLU A 448 -4.00 -9.38 25.97
N GLU A 449 -4.76 -8.29 25.82
CA GLU A 449 -5.48 -7.99 24.57
C GLU A 449 -4.52 -7.69 23.41
N ARG A 450 -3.42 -6.96 23.67
CA ARG A 450 -2.54 -6.39 22.62
C ARG A 450 -1.18 -7.08 22.47
N TRP A 451 -0.79 -7.96 23.40
CA TRP A 451 0.47 -8.72 23.38
C TRP A 451 0.19 -10.24 23.41
N PRO A 452 0.11 -10.89 22.23
CA PRO A 452 -0.27 -12.31 22.14
C PRO A 452 0.63 -13.25 22.94
N TRP A 453 1.96 -13.01 22.90
CA TRP A 453 2.91 -13.80 23.68
C TRP A 453 2.65 -13.70 25.19
N PHE A 454 2.41 -12.49 25.71
CA PHE A 454 2.12 -12.28 27.13
C PHE A 454 0.82 -12.97 27.56
N ARG A 455 -0.22 -12.92 26.71
CA ARG A 455 -1.47 -13.67 26.93
C ARG A 455 -1.21 -15.16 27.09
N GLU A 456 -0.41 -15.76 26.19
CA GLU A 456 -0.12 -17.19 26.25
C GLU A 456 0.74 -17.55 27.46
N GLN A 457 1.77 -16.75 27.77
CA GLN A 457 2.58 -16.97 28.98
C GLN A 457 1.75 -16.89 30.26
N ARG A 458 0.80 -15.95 30.33
CA ARG A 458 -0.10 -15.85 31.48
C ARG A 458 -1.00 -17.07 31.58
N LYS A 459 -1.55 -17.55 30.46
CA LYS A 459 -2.36 -18.77 30.44
C LYS A 459 -1.57 -19.98 30.94
N LEU A 460 -0.33 -20.16 30.49
CA LEU A 460 0.57 -21.21 30.96
C LEU A 460 0.87 -21.08 32.46
N PHE A 461 1.15 -19.86 32.92
CA PHE A 461 1.37 -19.58 34.34
C PHE A 461 0.15 -19.94 35.19
N LEU A 462 -1.05 -19.52 34.79
CA LEU A 462 -2.29 -19.83 35.52
C LEU A 462 -2.57 -21.34 35.55
N GLN A 463 -2.29 -22.07 34.47
CA GLN A 463 -2.40 -23.53 34.43
C GLN A 463 -1.41 -24.19 35.38
N ALA A 464 -0.14 -23.77 35.37
CA ALA A 464 0.88 -24.29 36.26
C ALA A 464 0.56 -24.01 37.73
N ALA A 465 0.10 -22.79 38.01
CA ALA A 465 -0.26 -22.36 39.35
C ALA A 465 -1.50 -23.15 39.86
N SER A 466 -2.49 -23.39 39.01
CA SER A 466 -3.65 -24.23 39.34
C SER A 466 -3.25 -25.68 39.68
N ARG A 467 -2.37 -26.28 38.87
CA ARG A 467 -1.81 -27.62 39.15
C ARG A 467 -1.01 -27.65 40.45
N ALA A 468 -0.24 -26.60 40.74
CA ALA A 468 0.51 -26.50 41.99
C ALA A 468 -0.42 -26.37 43.20
N LEU A 469 -1.56 -25.71 43.05
CA LEU A 469 -2.55 -25.59 44.12
C LEU A 469 -3.24 -26.93 44.41
N GLU A 470 -3.50 -27.74 43.38
CA GLU A 470 -4.04 -29.10 43.50
C GLU A 470 -3.07 -30.07 44.21
N THR A 471 -1.76 -29.84 44.09
CA THR A 471 -0.73 -30.71 44.70
C THR A 471 -0.25 -30.21 46.08
N MET A 472 -0.68 -29.03 46.53
CA MET A 472 -0.33 -28.52 47.86
C MET A 472 -1.10 -29.26 48.97
N PRO A 473 -0.44 -29.70 50.06
CA PRO A 473 -1.13 -30.25 51.22
C PRO A 473 -2.08 -29.21 51.81
N ALA A 474 -3.31 -29.61 52.16
CA ALA A 474 -4.28 -28.73 52.79
C ALA A 474 -3.73 -28.20 54.14
N VAL A 475 -3.24 -26.97 54.15
CA VAL A 475 -2.85 -26.29 55.39
C VAL A 475 -4.14 -25.88 56.10
N ALA A 476 -4.42 -26.50 57.25
CA ALA A 476 -5.50 -26.09 58.12
C ALA A 476 -5.09 -24.82 58.91
N SER A 477 -5.61 -23.66 58.50
CA SER A 477 -5.81 -22.43 59.30
C SER A 477 -6.39 -21.34 58.37
N HIS A 478 -7.35 -20.48 58.70
CA HIS A 478 -8.31 -20.30 59.80
C HIS A 478 -9.45 -19.39 59.26
N SER A 479 -10.65 -19.52 59.86
CA SER A 479 -11.86 -18.65 59.80
C SER A 479 -12.64 -18.51 58.47
N PRO A 480 -13.96 -18.84 58.44
CA PRO A 480 -14.85 -18.43 57.36
C PRO A 480 -15.02 -16.91 57.37
N ASN A 481 -14.88 -16.26 56.20
CA ASN A 481 -15.31 -14.87 56.03
C ASN A 481 -16.83 -14.78 56.25
N PRO A 482 -17.34 -13.70 56.87
CA PRO A 482 -18.78 -13.53 57.07
C PRO A 482 -19.48 -13.38 55.71
N ASP A 483 -20.55 -14.15 55.53
CA ASP A 483 -21.38 -14.15 54.33
C ASP A 483 -22.02 -12.77 54.12
N VAL A 484 -21.54 -12.04 53.10
CA VAL A 484 -22.23 -10.84 52.60
C VAL A 484 -23.10 -11.27 51.41
N PRO A 485 -24.44 -11.15 51.51
CA PRO A 485 -25.33 -11.53 50.43
C PRO A 485 -25.38 -10.42 49.38
N THR A 486 -24.60 -10.55 48.31
CA THR A 486 -24.86 -9.81 47.06
C THR A 486 -24.76 -10.73 45.86
N ALA A 487 -25.92 -11.06 45.31
CA ALA A 487 -26.11 -11.75 44.06
C ALA A 487 -25.72 -10.83 42.90
N VAL A 488 -24.48 -10.93 42.43
CA VAL A 488 -24.09 -10.58 41.06
C VAL A 488 -23.18 -11.72 40.60
N ARG A 489 -23.48 -12.30 39.44
CA ARG A 489 -22.61 -13.28 38.75
C ARG A 489 -21.27 -12.59 38.42
N GLN A 490 -20.37 -12.50 39.39
CA GLN A 490 -18.97 -12.19 39.14
C GLN A 490 -18.31 -13.46 38.63
N GLU A 491 -17.60 -13.36 37.50
CA GLU A 491 -16.64 -14.38 37.09
C GLU A 491 -15.80 -14.81 38.30
N PRO A 492 -15.46 -16.10 38.44
CA PRO A 492 -14.68 -16.57 39.58
C PRO A 492 -13.37 -15.78 39.65
N ARG A 493 -13.24 -14.91 40.68
CA ARG A 493 -12.01 -14.15 40.90
C ARG A 493 -10.87 -15.16 41.13
N PRO A 494 -9.82 -15.15 40.31
CA PRO A 494 -8.70 -16.07 40.49
C PRO A 494 -8.08 -15.86 41.88
N ASP A 495 -7.72 -16.97 42.55
CA ASP A 495 -7.14 -16.94 43.90
C ASP A 495 -5.97 -15.93 43.92
N PRO A 496 -5.92 -14.98 44.87
CA PRO A 496 -4.86 -13.98 44.95
C PRO A 496 -3.45 -14.59 45.04
N ARG A 497 -3.30 -15.86 45.44
CA ARG A 497 -2.04 -16.62 45.42
C ARG A 497 -1.61 -17.06 44.02
N LEU A 498 -2.56 -17.19 43.10
CA LEU A 498 -2.37 -17.59 41.70
C LEU A 498 -2.24 -16.39 40.74
N ALA A 499 -2.54 -15.19 41.22
CA ALA A 499 -2.48 -13.97 40.43
C ALA A 499 -1.16 -13.23 40.70
N SER A 500 -0.08 -13.62 40.01
CA SER A 500 1.13 -12.78 39.96
C SER A 500 0.70 -11.35 39.61
N ARG A 501 1.30 -10.37 40.28
CA ARG A 501 1.07 -8.94 40.06
C ARG A 501 2.22 -8.28 39.31
N ALA A 502 3.24 -9.05 38.95
CA ALA A 502 4.41 -8.52 38.27
C ALA A 502 4.94 -9.47 37.19
N PHE A 503 5.60 -8.89 36.19
CA PHE A 503 6.37 -9.58 35.16
C PHE A 503 7.75 -8.93 35.04
N ASN A 504 8.82 -9.73 35.06
CA ASN A 504 10.18 -9.24 34.89
C ASN A 504 10.52 -9.20 33.39
N LEU A 505 10.87 -8.02 32.88
CA LEU A 505 11.36 -7.82 31.54
C LEU A 505 12.88 -7.58 31.59
N SER A 506 13.63 -8.25 30.72
CA SER A 506 15.10 -8.15 30.63
C SER A 506 15.62 -6.81 30.12
N GLU A 507 14.73 -5.88 29.83
CA GLU A 507 15.08 -4.59 29.24
C GLU A 507 15.22 -3.52 30.33
N PRO A 508 16.16 -2.57 30.18
CA PRO A 508 16.26 -1.42 31.07
C PRO A 508 15.03 -0.51 30.92
N TYR A 509 14.78 0.31 31.94
CA TYR A 509 13.57 1.11 32.05
C TYR A 509 13.18 1.93 30.81
N PRO A 510 14.09 2.64 30.10
CA PRO A 510 13.71 3.43 28.93
C PRO A 510 13.13 2.58 27.79
N ILE A 511 13.65 1.37 27.58
CA ILE A 511 13.21 0.45 26.53
C ILE A 511 11.88 -0.19 26.94
N ALA A 512 11.80 -0.67 28.20
CA ALA A 512 10.58 -1.23 28.76
C ALA A 512 9.42 -0.22 28.71
N LEU A 513 9.67 1.05 29.07
CA LEU A 513 8.68 2.11 29.03
C LEU A 513 8.23 2.39 27.59
N ALA A 514 9.16 2.53 26.65
CA ALA A 514 8.83 2.75 25.23
C ALA A 514 7.98 1.60 24.64
N PHE A 515 8.26 0.37 25.07
CA PHE A 515 7.50 -0.82 24.67
C PHE A 515 6.09 -0.84 25.29
N MET A 516 5.95 -0.44 26.56
CA MET A 516 4.63 -0.30 27.20
C MET A 516 3.82 0.85 26.62
N GLN A 517 4.46 1.98 26.29
CA GLN A 517 3.82 3.11 25.60
C GLN A 517 3.21 2.66 24.28
N TYR A 518 3.90 1.81 23.51
CA TYR A 518 3.34 1.23 22.28
C TYR A 518 2.06 0.44 22.54
N PHE A 519 2.00 -0.42 23.56
CA PHE A 519 0.76 -1.17 23.80
C PHE A 519 -0.41 -0.27 24.17
N TYR A 520 -0.18 0.88 24.79
CA TYR A 520 -1.24 1.81 25.15
C TYR A 520 -1.70 2.69 23.98
N SER A 521 -0.77 3.19 23.16
CA SER A 521 -1.07 4.08 22.03
C SER A 521 -1.29 3.34 20.72
N MET A 522 -0.86 2.08 20.59
CA MET A 522 -0.67 1.36 19.32
C MET A 522 0.10 2.20 18.30
N ALA A 523 1.06 3.02 18.74
CA ALA A 523 1.85 3.92 17.89
C ALA A 523 3.18 4.31 18.56
N LEU A 524 4.09 4.88 17.78
CA LEU A 524 5.33 5.50 18.28
C LEU A 524 5.14 7.02 18.30
N ILE A 525 4.71 7.58 19.43
CA ILE A 525 4.31 8.99 19.54
C ILE A 525 5.16 9.80 20.53
N THR A 526 6.04 9.16 21.30
CA THR A 526 6.85 9.87 22.30
C THR A 526 8.29 10.11 21.80
N PRO A 527 8.95 11.21 22.20
CA PRO A 527 10.36 11.43 21.90
C PRO A 527 11.28 10.28 22.31
N LEU A 528 10.95 9.61 23.42
CA LEU A 528 11.67 8.44 23.91
C LEU A 528 11.63 7.30 22.88
N GLN A 529 10.45 7.00 22.32
CA GLN A 529 10.28 5.95 21.31
C GLN A 529 11.07 6.24 20.03
N HIS A 530 11.29 7.52 19.69
CA HIS A 530 12.03 7.94 18.50
C HIS A 530 13.55 8.08 18.72
N ALA A 531 14.04 7.84 19.93
CA ALA A 531 15.48 7.82 20.19
C ALA A 531 16.13 6.63 19.45
N PRO A 532 17.27 6.81 18.74
CA PRO A 532 17.86 5.75 17.90
C PRO A 532 18.15 4.42 18.64
N ALA A 533 18.62 4.51 19.89
CA ALA A 533 18.89 3.33 20.72
C ALA A 533 17.60 2.60 21.12
N VAL A 534 16.51 3.34 21.34
CA VAL A 534 15.20 2.77 21.68
C VAL A 534 14.56 2.14 20.45
N LEU A 535 14.56 2.82 19.30
CA LEU A 535 14.09 2.24 18.03
C LEU A 535 14.79 0.91 17.72
N SER A 536 16.12 0.87 17.89
CA SER A 536 16.92 -0.34 17.70
C SER A 536 16.42 -1.51 18.54
N GLN A 537 16.14 -1.26 19.81
CA GLN A 537 15.70 -2.30 20.73
C GLN A 537 14.23 -2.68 20.52
N LEU A 538 13.38 -1.71 20.17
CA LEU A 538 12.01 -1.99 19.76
C LEU A 538 11.95 -2.85 18.48
N LEU A 539 12.90 -2.68 17.54
CA LEU A 539 12.98 -3.54 16.35
C LEU A 539 13.31 -4.99 16.73
N LEU A 540 14.27 -5.19 17.64
CA LEU A 540 14.60 -6.50 18.19
C LEU A 540 13.39 -7.12 18.90
N LEU A 541 12.80 -6.42 19.87
CA LEU A 541 11.64 -6.89 20.62
C LEU A 541 10.45 -7.21 19.71
N SER A 542 10.17 -6.37 18.72
CA SER A 542 9.08 -6.63 17.76
C SER A 542 9.32 -7.90 16.95
N SER A 543 10.57 -8.20 16.60
CA SER A 543 10.94 -9.43 15.89
C SER A 543 10.90 -10.65 16.81
N THR A 544 11.40 -10.51 18.04
CA THR A 544 11.40 -11.57 19.06
C THR A 544 9.98 -11.99 19.46
N TYR A 545 9.07 -11.02 19.65
CA TYR A 545 7.69 -11.27 20.05
C TYR A 545 6.69 -11.37 18.88
N GLN A 546 7.18 -11.33 17.63
CA GLN A 546 6.35 -11.42 16.41
C GLN A 546 5.24 -10.35 16.38
N LEU A 547 5.60 -9.11 16.69
CA LEU A 547 4.70 -7.95 16.67
C LEU A 547 4.85 -7.19 15.35
N ASP A 548 4.24 -7.71 14.28
CA ASP A 548 4.38 -7.18 12.91
C ASP A 548 4.05 -5.70 12.80
N HIS A 549 3.00 -5.26 13.50
CA HIS A 549 2.60 -3.86 13.51
C HIS A 549 3.66 -2.96 14.15
N LEU A 550 4.19 -3.32 15.32
CA LEU A 550 5.30 -2.59 15.94
C LEU A 550 6.54 -2.59 15.02
N GLN A 551 6.83 -3.73 14.40
CA GLN A 551 7.97 -3.85 13.48
C GLN A 551 7.82 -2.86 12.31
N SER A 552 6.61 -2.73 11.74
CA SER A 552 6.32 -1.79 10.65
C SER A 552 6.48 -0.32 11.08
N LEU A 553 6.01 0.03 12.29
CA LEU A 553 6.15 1.38 12.85
C LEU A 553 7.61 1.74 13.12
N VAL A 554 8.37 0.81 13.68
CA VAL A 554 9.81 1.01 13.96
C VAL A 554 10.59 1.15 12.65
N LYS A 555 10.31 0.31 11.64
CA LYS A 555 10.91 0.44 10.31
C LYS A 555 10.61 1.81 9.70
N HIS A 556 9.35 2.26 9.77
CA HIS A 556 8.94 3.57 9.29
C HIS A 556 9.69 4.71 10.01
N ALA A 557 9.77 4.66 11.33
CA ALA A 557 10.51 5.64 12.13
C ALA A 557 12.00 5.65 11.79
N MET A 558 12.64 4.48 11.65
CA MET A 558 14.04 4.36 11.27
C MET A 558 14.31 4.92 9.88
N HIS A 559 13.45 4.64 8.89
CA HIS A 559 13.56 5.20 7.54
C HIS A 559 13.55 6.72 7.50
N ARG A 560 12.91 7.37 8.49
CA ARG A 560 12.87 8.82 8.65
C ARG A 560 14.03 9.36 9.50
N ALA A 561 14.59 8.54 10.38
CA ALA A 561 15.73 8.87 11.23
C ALA A 561 17.09 8.58 10.57
N LEU A 562 17.12 8.03 9.35
CA LEU A 562 18.34 7.75 8.59
C LEU A 562 19.12 9.04 8.31
N SER A 563 20.33 9.09 8.82
CA SER A 563 21.33 10.15 8.62
C SER A 563 22.71 9.53 8.67
N TYR A 564 23.75 10.27 8.24
CA TYR A 564 25.14 9.82 8.38
C TYR A 564 25.54 9.47 9.83
N ALA A 565 24.90 10.08 10.82
CA ALA A 565 25.19 9.83 12.24
C ALA A 565 24.50 8.58 12.79
N THR A 566 23.36 8.16 12.21
CA THR A 566 22.52 7.07 12.72
C THR A 566 22.61 5.79 11.89
N SER A 567 23.13 5.86 10.66
CA SER A 567 23.17 4.76 9.70
C SER A 567 23.88 3.50 10.20
N VAL A 568 25.02 3.64 10.88
CA VAL A 568 25.80 2.50 11.41
C VAL A 568 24.99 1.67 12.42
N GLY A 569 24.29 2.35 13.32
CA GLY A 569 23.44 1.69 14.32
C GLY A 569 22.24 0.99 13.66
N ILE A 570 21.57 1.68 12.74
CA ILE A 570 20.43 1.13 11.99
C ILE A 570 20.85 -0.09 11.17
N TYR A 571 22.00 -0.04 10.49
CA TYR A 571 22.54 -1.15 9.70
C TYR A 571 22.74 -2.43 10.54
N GLY A 572 23.40 -2.30 11.70
CA GLY A 572 23.70 -3.44 12.57
C GLY A 572 22.43 -4.16 13.05
N VAL A 573 21.44 -3.40 13.50
CA VAL A 573 20.19 -3.95 14.04
C VAL A 573 19.30 -4.49 12.93
N SER A 574 19.25 -3.80 11.79
CA SER A 574 18.48 -4.26 10.62
C SER A 574 18.99 -5.61 10.12
N THR A 575 20.30 -5.84 10.19
CA THR A 575 20.92 -7.13 9.84
C THR A 575 20.44 -8.24 10.78
N LEU A 576 20.40 -7.99 12.10
CA LEU A 576 19.92 -8.96 13.09
C LEU A 576 18.43 -9.29 12.92
N CYS A 577 17.63 -8.30 12.50
CA CYS A 577 16.17 -8.44 12.34
C CYS A 577 15.76 -8.82 10.91
N SER A 578 16.70 -9.21 10.04
CA SER A 578 16.44 -9.54 8.62
C SER A 578 15.70 -8.45 7.83
N CYS A 579 15.93 -7.18 8.19
CA CYS A 579 15.34 -6.00 7.54
C CYS A 579 16.26 -5.50 6.41
N ARG A 580 16.33 -6.29 5.32
CA ARG A 580 17.27 -6.07 4.21
C ARG A 580 17.17 -4.67 3.59
N SER A 581 15.98 -4.11 3.46
CA SER A 581 15.77 -2.81 2.80
C SER A 581 16.42 -1.66 3.57
N LEU A 582 16.29 -1.66 4.91
CA LEU A 582 16.98 -0.72 5.80
C LEU A 582 18.50 -0.94 5.86
N GLN A 583 18.97 -2.17 5.60
CA GLN A 583 20.40 -2.48 5.53
C GLN A 583 21.04 -1.88 4.27
N ILE A 584 20.30 -1.85 3.16
CA ILE A 584 20.80 -1.38 1.86
C ILE A 584 20.77 0.14 1.76
N ARG A 585 19.70 0.76 2.26
CA ARG A 585 19.47 2.21 2.24
C ARG A 585 20.46 2.95 3.14
#